data_AF-A0A146KDN8-F1
#
_entry.id   AF-A0A146KDN8-F1
#
_cell.length_a   1.000
_cell.length_b   1.000
_cell.length_c   1.000
_cell.angle_alpha   90.00
_cell.angle_beta   90.00
_cell.angle_gamma   90.00
#
_symmetry.space_group_name_H-M   'P 1'
#
loop_
_entity.id
_entity.type
_entity.pdbx_description
1 polymer ?
#
loop_
_entity_poly.entity_id
_entity_poly.type
_entity_poly.pdbx_seq_one_letter_code
_entity_poly.pdbx_strand_id
1 'polypeptide(L)'
;MNESFANDIGQNIDQLAVIAQSHDRILIDVFGTLFLRPYLNDNDRFVHMEKHFNIPNFATMRIKAELEAKQFDQPLDYIYHQIGKQLNIRQTE
;
A
#
# COMPACT_ATOMS: atom_id res chain seq x y z
N MET A 1 11.00 9.70 1.10
CA MET A 1 10.40 10.01 -0.22
C MET A 1 11.10 11.26 -0.74
N ASN A 2 11.85 11.17 -1.85
CA ASN A 2 12.75 12.23 -2.31
C ASN A 2 11.95 13.46 -2.77
N GLU A 3 12.30 14.66 -2.29
CA GLU A 3 11.59 15.92 -2.59
C GLU A 3 11.55 16.25 -4.11
N SER A 4 12.42 15.62 -4.90
CA SER A 4 12.45 15.71 -6.36
C SER A 4 11.16 15.24 -7.03
N PHE A 5 10.48 14.21 -6.51
CA PHE A 5 9.30 13.62 -7.18
C PHE A 5 8.07 14.51 -7.11
N ALA A 6 7.96 15.34 -6.06
CA ALA A 6 6.82 16.24 -5.88
C ALA A 6 6.84 17.44 -6.85
N ASN A 7 8.02 17.80 -7.37
CA ASN A 7 8.20 18.91 -8.31
C ASN A 7 7.83 18.56 -9.76
N ASP A 8 7.56 17.29 -10.07
CA ASP A 8 7.24 16.82 -11.43
C ASP A 8 5.73 16.73 -11.73
N ILE A 9 4.88 17.17 -10.80
CA ILE A 9 3.43 17.29 -10.99
C ILE A 9 3.16 18.49 -11.93
N GLY A 10 3.47 18.30 -13.21
CA GLY A 10 3.45 19.32 -14.27
C GLY A 10 4.20 18.93 -15.56
N GLN A 11 4.94 17.82 -15.55
CA GLN A 11 5.66 17.31 -16.74
C GLN A 11 4.68 16.75 -17.79
N ASN A 12 5.01 16.87 -19.08
CA ASN A 12 4.20 16.26 -20.14
C ASN A 12 4.35 14.72 -20.12
N ILE A 13 3.43 14.01 -20.79
CA ILE A 13 3.41 12.53 -20.82
C ILE A 13 4.73 11.91 -21.31
N ASP A 14 5.43 12.55 -22.25
CA ASP A 14 6.69 12.02 -22.81
C ASP A 14 7.81 12.04 -21.77
N GLN A 15 7.87 13.09 -20.94
CA GLN A 15 8.85 13.21 -19.86
C GLN A 15 8.60 12.19 -18.75
N LEU A 16 7.32 11.99 -18.39
CA LEU A 16 6.93 10.95 -17.45
C LEU A 16 7.29 9.55 -17.97
N ALA A 17 7.15 9.29 -19.27
CA ALA A 17 7.54 8.03 -19.88
C ALA A 17 9.04 7.77 -19.78
N VAL A 18 9.88 8.79 -19.98
CA VAL A 18 11.35 8.68 -19.82
C VAL A 18 11.72 8.42 -18.37
N ILE A 19 11.11 9.12 -17.42
CA ILE A 19 11.34 8.92 -15.98
C ILE A 19 10.89 7.51 -15.56
N ALA A 20 9.74 7.05 -16.05
CA ALA A 20 9.24 5.70 -15.80
C ALA A 20 10.23 4.63 -16.31
N GLN A 21 10.77 4.80 -17.52
CA GLN A 21 11.74 3.88 -18.10
C GLN A 21 13.09 3.87 -17.38
N SER A 22 13.44 4.93 -16.64
CA SER A 22 14.71 5.01 -15.91
C SER A 22 14.67 4.36 -14.52
N HIS A 23 13.55 3.75 -14.13
CA HIS A 23 13.38 3.13 -12.82
C HIS A 23 12.96 1.66 -12.98
N ASP A 24 13.59 0.76 -12.20
CA ASP A 24 13.26 -0.67 -12.24
C ASP A 24 11.85 -0.99 -11.71
N ARG A 25 11.28 -0.10 -10.89
CA ARG A 25 9.96 -0.26 -10.27
C ARG A 25 9.25 1.08 -10.16
N ILE A 26 7.96 1.08 -10.48
CA ILE A 26 7.07 2.23 -10.38
C ILE A 26 5.91 1.85 -9.46
N LEU A 27 5.65 2.66 -8.45
CA LEU A 27 4.48 2.54 -7.58
C LEU A 27 3.39 3.50 -8.06
N ILE A 28 2.25 2.97 -8.51
CA ILE A 28 1.10 3.77 -8.94
C ILE A 28 0.03 3.67 -7.86
N ASP A 29 -0.37 4.80 -7.29
CA ASP A 29 -1.53 4.88 -6.41
C ASP A 29 -2.79 5.13 -7.25
N VAL A 30 -3.54 4.05 -7.51
CA VAL A 30 -4.78 4.06 -8.32
C VAL A 30 -6.02 4.43 -7.50
N PHE A 31 -5.88 4.64 -6.18
CA PHE A 31 -7.03 4.88 -5.29
C PHE A 31 -7.55 6.32 -5.33
N GLY A 32 -6.76 7.26 -5.86
CA GLY A 32 -7.19 8.63 -6.13
C GLY A 32 -8.20 8.77 -7.28
N THR A 33 -8.33 7.76 -8.15
CA THR A 33 -9.06 7.86 -9.44
C THR A 33 -10.43 7.18 -9.48
N LEU A 34 -10.90 6.60 -8.37
CA LEU A 34 -12.24 5.99 -8.34
C LEU A 34 -13.30 7.08 -8.16
N PHE A 35 -14.12 7.31 -9.20
CA PHE A 35 -15.29 8.21 -9.14
C PHE A 35 -16.28 7.81 -8.02
N LEU A 36 -16.30 6.53 -7.65
CA LEU A 36 -17.04 5.99 -6.53
C LEU A 36 -16.07 5.24 -5.64
N ARG A 37 -15.83 5.75 -4.43
CA ARG A 37 -15.15 4.97 -3.40
C ARG A 37 -16.17 4.03 -2.77
N PRO A 38 -15.99 2.70 -2.84
CA PRO A 38 -16.88 1.75 -2.18
C PRO A 38 -16.85 1.86 -0.64
N TYR A 39 -15.86 2.57 -0.11
CA TYR A 39 -15.62 2.76 1.31
C TYR A 39 -15.36 4.24 1.60
N LEU A 40 -15.99 4.76 2.66
CA LEU A 40 -15.84 6.16 3.07
C LEU A 40 -14.43 6.40 3.64
N ASN A 41 -13.96 5.48 4.49
CA ASN A 41 -12.62 5.52 5.05
C ASN A 41 -11.78 4.36 4.52
N ASP A 42 -10.48 4.58 4.35
CA ASP A 42 -9.54 3.55 3.89
C ASP A 42 -9.52 2.33 4.82
N ASN A 43 -9.87 2.50 6.10
CA ASN A 43 -9.94 1.41 7.06
C ASN A 43 -11.17 0.51 6.87
N ASP A 44 -12.28 1.05 6.34
CA ASP A 44 -13.55 0.32 6.22
C ASP A 44 -13.41 -0.88 5.26
N ARG A 45 -12.54 -0.77 4.25
CA ARG A 45 -12.22 -1.87 3.34
C ARG A 45 -11.60 -3.06 4.07
N PHE A 46 -10.73 -2.80 5.05
CA PHE A 46 -10.03 -3.85 5.79
C PHE A 46 -10.94 -4.49 6.83
N VAL A 47 -11.82 -3.71 7.46
CA VAL A 47 -12.90 -4.24 8.32
C VAL A 47 -13.87 -5.11 7.51
N HIS A 48 -14.17 -4.71 6.27
CA HIS A 48 -14.96 -5.54 5.37
C HIS A 48 -14.25 -6.85 5.03
N MET A 49 -12.95 -6.82 4.67
CA MET A 49 -12.15 -8.01 4.40
C MET A 49 -12.08 -8.96 5.61
N GLU A 50 -11.88 -8.41 6.81
CA GLU A 50 -11.89 -9.17 8.08
C GLU A 50 -13.19 -9.99 8.23
N LYS A 51 -14.34 -9.36 7.98
CA LYS A 51 -15.65 -10.03 8.02
C LYS A 51 -15.85 -11.00 6.86
N HIS A 52 -15.47 -10.61 5.65
CA HIS A 52 -15.70 -11.40 4.43
C HIS A 52 -14.87 -12.69 4.41
N PHE A 53 -13.61 -12.61 4.82
CA PHE A 53 -12.69 -13.75 4.86
C PHE A 53 -12.64 -14.44 6.23
N ASN A 54 -13.41 -13.94 7.21
CA ASN A 54 -13.43 -14.44 8.58
C ASN A 54 -12.02 -14.52 9.20
N ILE A 55 -11.27 -13.42 9.10
CA ILE A 55 -9.91 -13.28 9.64
C ILE A 55 -9.95 -12.28 10.79
N PRO A 56 -10.20 -12.73 12.04
CA PRO A 56 -10.40 -11.83 13.17
C PRO A 56 -9.19 -10.92 13.41
N ASN A 57 -9.45 -9.65 13.73
CA ASN A 57 -8.45 -8.62 14.02
C ASN A 57 -7.52 -8.24 12.87
N PHE A 58 -7.77 -8.70 11.64
CA PHE A 58 -6.95 -8.37 10.47
C PHE A 58 -6.80 -6.85 10.29
N ALA A 59 -7.87 -6.07 10.42
CA ALA A 59 -7.81 -4.63 10.25
C ALA A 59 -6.86 -3.96 11.27
N THR A 60 -6.94 -4.40 12.54
CA THR A 60 -6.10 -3.89 13.63
C THR A 60 -4.64 -4.34 13.50
N MET A 61 -4.42 -5.60 13.13
CA MET A 61 -3.08 -6.16 12.90
C MET A 61 -2.33 -5.42 11.80
N ARG A 62 -3.03 -5.09 10.70
CA ARG A 62 -2.48 -4.27 9.62
C ARG A 62 -2.02 -2.90 10.13
N ILE A 63 -2.85 -2.19 10.88
CA ILE A 63 -2.49 -0.87 11.42
C ILE A 63 -1.23 -0.95 12.28
N LYS A 64 -1.12 -1.98 13.12
CA LYS A 64 0.07 -2.20 13.94
C LYS A 64 1.33 -2.45 13.08
N ALA A 65 1.23 -3.31 12.08
CA ALA A 65 2.34 -3.60 11.17
C ALA A 65 2.77 -2.36 10.37
N GLU A 66 1.83 -1.52 9.95
CA GLU A 66 2.13 -0.25 9.26
C GLU A 66 2.82 0.78 10.17
N LEU A 67 2.39 0.88 11.43
CA LEU A 67 3.04 1.75 12.41
C LEU A 67 4.47 1.29 12.70
N GLU A 68 4.68 -0.01 12.86
CA GLU A 68 6.02 -0.59 13.01
C GLU A 68 6.89 -0.34 11.77
N ALA A 69 6.35 -0.56 10.56
CA ALA A 69 7.09 -0.31 9.33
C ALA A 69 7.49 1.16 9.18
N LYS A 70 6.60 2.10 9.52
CA LYS A 70 6.91 3.54 9.53
C LYS A 70 8.00 3.90 10.53
N GLN A 71 8.03 3.26 11.70
CA GLN A 71 9.04 3.53 12.72
C GLN A 71 10.44 3.12 12.26
N PHE A 72 10.55 2.07 11.43
CA PHE A 72 11.82 1.49 11.00
C PHE A 72 12.12 1.71 9.50
N ASP A 73 11.42 2.65 8.84
CA ASP A 73 11.48 2.94 7.40
C ASP A 73 11.46 1.66 6.53
N GLN A 74 10.62 0.70 6.90
CA GLN A 74 10.55 -0.60 6.25
C GLN A 74 9.65 -0.56 4.99
N PRO A 75 10.02 -1.32 3.95
CA PRO A 75 9.23 -1.43 2.73
C PRO A 75 7.89 -2.16 2.92
N LEU A 76 6.98 -2.04 1.95
CA LEU A 76 5.59 -2.54 2.04
C LEU A 76 5.51 -4.08 2.18
N ASP A 77 6.44 -4.81 1.61
CA ASP A 77 6.60 -6.27 1.77
C ASP A 77 6.83 -6.68 3.23
N TYR A 78 7.52 -5.86 4.02
CA TYR A 78 7.66 -6.06 5.46
C TYR A 78 6.29 -6.10 6.15
N ILE A 79 5.38 -5.17 5.81
CA ILE A 79 4.04 -5.10 6.40
C ILE A 79 3.26 -6.41 6.15
N TYR A 80 3.22 -6.88 4.90
CA TYR A 80 2.51 -8.11 4.56
C TYR A 80 3.16 -9.36 5.17
N HIS A 81 4.49 -9.38 5.29
CA HIS A 81 5.19 -10.43 6.01
C HIS A 81 4.86 -10.46 7.50
N GLN A 82 4.77 -9.29 8.17
CA GLN A 82 4.37 -9.23 9.58
C GLN A 82 2.92 -9.68 9.80
N ILE A 83 2.00 -9.26 8.93
CA ILE A 83 0.60 -9.70 8.98
C ILE A 83 0.53 -11.23 8.75
N GLY A 84 1.28 -11.77 7.78
CA GLY A 84 1.33 -13.21 7.51
C GLY A 84 1.84 -14.03 8.70
N LYS A 85 2.89 -13.54 9.38
CA LYS A 85 3.41 -14.13 10.63
C LYS A 85 2.35 -14.16 11.73
N GLN A 86 1.61 -13.07 11.91
CA GLN A 86 0.57 -12.96 12.94
C GLN A 86 -0.64 -13.86 12.66
N LEU A 87 -0.96 -14.08 11.39
CA LEU A 87 -2.09 -14.91 10.95
C LEU A 87 -1.74 -16.38 10.70
N ASN A 88 -0.47 -16.79 10.89
CA ASN A 88 0.01 -18.14 10.63
C ASN A 88 -0.24 -18.63 9.19
N ILE A 89 -0.31 -17.70 8.24
CA ILE A 89 -0.50 -17.99 6.82
C ILE A 89 0.86 -18.40 6.25
N ARG A 90 0.99 -19.65 5.80
CA ARG A 90 2.19 -20.10 5.08
C ARG A 90 2.31 -19.28 3.79
N GLN A 91 3.36 -18.47 3.68
CA GLN A 91 3.72 -17.87 2.41
C GLN A 91 4.15 -19.00 1.46
N THR A 92 3.43 -19.15 0.35
CA THR A 92 3.86 -20.03 -0.74
C THR A 92 4.94 -19.29 -1.52
N GLU A 93 6.07 -19.96 -1.72
CA GLU A 93 7.27 -19.48 -2.42
C GLU A 93 6.98 -19.02 -3.86
#